data_AF-A0A0H3ZP52-F1
#
_entry.id   AF-A0A0H3ZP52-F1
#
_cell.length_a   1.000
_cell.length_b   1.000
_cell.length_c   1.000
_cell.angle_alpha   90.00
_cell.angle_beta   90.00
_cell.angle_gamma   90.00
#
_symmetry.space_group_name_H-M   'P 1'
#
loop_
_entity.id
_entity.type
_entity.pdbx_description
1 polymer ?
#
loop_
_entity_poly.entity_id
_entity_poly.type
_entity_poly.pdbx_seq_one_letter_code
_entity_poly.pdbx_strand_id
1 'polypeptide(L)' 'MFFRVLFTALSCSAPFIAISDNVPHWVSLLGWIYILGMLCVGILALKAEQIISWCDKQLAKKRK' A
#
# COMPACT_ATOMS: atom_id res chain seq x y z
N MET A 1 8.54 -12.90 6.51
CA MET A 1 7.87 -13.85 5.58
C MET A 1 6.36 -13.90 5.76
N PHE A 2 5.85 -14.05 6.99
CA PHE A 2 4.41 -14.12 7.28
C PHE A 2 3.59 -12.95 6.71
N PHE A 3 4.07 -11.72 6.87
CA PHE A 3 3.42 -10.54 6.30
C PHE A 3 3.32 -10.58 4.77
N ARG A 4 4.35 -11.09 4.06
CA ARG A 4 4.28 -11.23 2.60
C ARG A 4 3.18 -12.22 2.20
N VAL A 5 3.07 -13.36 2.88
CA VAL A 5 2.04 -14.36 2.60
C VAL A 5 0.65 -13.78 2.87
N LEU A 6 0.46 -13.07 3.99
CA LEU A 6 -0.80 -12.41 4.32
C LEU A 6 -1.18 -11.34 3.28
N PHE A 7 -0.25 -10.47 2.89
CA PHE A 7 -0.47 -9.45 1.86
C PHE A 7 -0.79 -10.07 0.50
N THR A 8 -0.14 -11.19 0.15
CA THR A 8 -0.38 -11.88 -1.12
C THR A 8 -1.76 -12.54 -1.11
N ALA A 9 -2.14 -13.20 -0.02
CA ALA A 9 -3.47 -13.78 0.14
C ALA A 9 -4.58 -12.70 0.13
N LEU A 10 -4.36 -11.55 0.78
CA LEU A 10 -5.28 -10.42 0.72
C LEU A 10 -5.34 -9.80 -0.67
N SER A 11 -4.22 -9.61 -1.37
CA SER A 11 -4.21 -9.09 -2.74
C SER A 11 -4.87 -10.05 -3.73
N CYS A 12 -4.76 -11.36 -3.52
CA CYS A 12 -5.45 -12.34 -4.35
C CYS A 12 -6.95 -12.42 -4.05
N SER A 13 -7.39 -12.20 -2.81
CA SER A 13 -8.81 -12.30 -2.43
C SER A 13 -9.60 -10.99 -2.55
N ALA A 14 -8.94 -9.83 -2.48
CA ALA A 14 -9.58 -8.51 -2.59
C ALA A 14 -10.35 -8.29 -3.92
N PRO A 15 -9.87 -8.73 -5.10
CA PRO A 15 -10.64 -8.63 -6.34
C PRO A 15 -11.90 -9.50 -6.33
N PHE A 16 -11.83 -10.70 -5.75
CA PHE A 16 -12.99 -11.60 -5.64
C PHE A 16 -14.04 -11.05 -4.66
N ILE A 17 -13.59 -10.41 -3.59
CA ILE A 17 -14.45 -9.71 -2.62
C ILE A 17 -15.14 -8.50 -3.27
N ALA A 18 -14.46 -7.78 -4.17
CA ALA A 18 -15.03 -6.62 -4.85
C ALA A 18 -16.04 -6.98 -5.96
N ILE A 19 -15.93 -8.18 -6.56
CA ILE A 19 -16.79 -8.65 -7.67
C ILE A 19 -17.96 -9.50 -7.19
N SER A 20 -17.89 -10.07 -5.98
CA SER A 20 -18.94 -10.94 -5.46
C SER A 20 -20.07 -10.12 -4.81
N ASP A 21 -21.26 -10.16 -5.43
CA ASP A 21 -22.50 -9.54 -4.91
C ASP A 21 -23.01 -10.13 -3.59
N ASN A 22 -22.44 -11.26 -3.14
CA ASN A 22 -22.85 -11.96 -1.93
C ASN A 22 -22.05 -11.56 -0.68
N VAL A 23 -21.28 -10.47 -0.76
CA VAL A 23 -20.39 -10.04 0.32
C VAL A 23 -20.97 -8.81 1.03
N PRO A 24 -21.03 -8.79 2.38
CA PRO A 24 -21.53 -7.64 3.10
C PRO A 24 -20.78 -6.36 2.72
N HIS A 25 -21.54 -5.28 2.49
CA HIS A 25 -21.05 -4.02 1.92
C HIS A 25 -19.79 -3.45 2.63
N TRP A 26 -19.71 -3.61 3.96
CA TRP A 26 -18.57 -3.21 4.78
C TRP A 26 -17.26 -3.91 4.38
N VAL A 27 -17.33 -5.18 3.98
CA VAL A 27 -16.15 -5.97 3.56
C VAL A 27 -15.68 -5.55 2.17
N SER A 28 -16.60 -5.18 1.28
CA SER A 28 -16.26 -4.59 -0.02
C SER A 28 -15.55 -3.24 0.15
N LEU A 29 -16.08 -2.36 1.02
CA LEU A 29 -15.45 -1.08 1.39
C LEU A 29 -14.03 -1.26 1.95
N LEU A 30 -13.82 -2.22 2.85
CA LEU A 30 -12.51 -2.56 3.38
C LEU A 30 -11.55 -3.07 2.29
N GLY A 31 -12.04 -3.87 1.34
CA GLY A 31 -11.28 -4.32 0.18
C GLY A 31 -10.81 -3.15 -0.70
N TRP A 32 -11.69 -2.19 -0.98
CA TRP A 32 -11.35 -0.98 -1.74
C TRP A 32 -10.33 -0.10 -1.01
N ILE A 33 -10.49 0.12 0.29
CA ILE A 33 -9.52 0.88 1.11
C ILE A 33 -8.15 0.19 1.07
N TYR A 34 -8.12 -1.14 1.15
CA TYR A 34 -6.88 -1.91 1.07
C TYR A 34 -6.20 -1.77 -0.30
N ILE A 35 -6.95 -1.88 -1.40
CA ILE A 35 -6.41 -1.70 -2.76
C ILE A 35 -5.82 -0.30 -2.92
N LEU A 36 -6.53 0.74 -2.45
CA LEU A 36 -6.08 2.12 -2.54
C LEU A 36 -4.85 2.37 -1.67
N GLY A 37 -4.81 1.78 -0.47
CA GLY A 37 -3.63 1.81 0.40
C GLY A 37 -2.41 1.15 -0.24
N MET A 38 -2.58 0.00 -0.87
CA MET A 38 -1.51 -0.70 -1.59
C MET A 38 -1.02 0.09 -2.81
N LEU A 39 -1.91 0.76 -3.53
CA LEU A 39 -1.55 1.65 -4.62
C LEU A 39 -0.69 2.83 -4.13
N CYS A 40 -1.10 3.48 -3.04
CA CYS A 40 -0.33 4.56 -2.40
C CYS A 40 1.07 4.08 -1.95
N VAL A 41 1.15 2.91 -1.32
CA VAL A 41 2.43 2.31 -0.91
C VAL A 41 3.31 2.02 -2.13
N GLY A 42 2.74 1.53 -3.23
CA GLY A 42 3.46 1.35 -4.50
C GLY A 42 4.02 2.65 -5.08
N ILE A 43 3.23 3.73 -5.06
CA ILE A 43 3.67 5.05 -5.54
C ILE A 43 4.80 5.60 -4.66
N LEU A 44 4.67 5.48 -3.33
CA LEU A 44 5.71 5.88 -2.39
C LEU A 44 7.00 5.06 -2.58
N ALA A 45 6.87 3.76 -2.89
CA ALA A 45 8.01 2.91 -3.20
C ALA A 45 8.72 3.33 -4.50
N LEU A 46 7.96 3.66 -5.56
CA LEU A 46 8.52 4.18 -6.82
C LEU A 46 9.22 5.55 -6.62
N LYS A 47 8.72 6.35 -5.68
CA LYS A 47 9.30 7.65 -5.31
C LYS A 47 10.30 7.56 -4.16
N ALA A 48 10.62 6.36 -3.68
CA ALA A 48 11.47 6.16 -2.51
C ALA A 48 12.85 6.78 -2.70
N GLU A 49 13.47 6.62 -3.88
CA GLU A 49 14.77 7.23 -4.16
C GLU A 49 14.73 8.76 -4.11
N GLN A 50 13.68 9.38 -4.63
CA GLN A 50 13.53 10.84 -4.55
C GLN A 50 13.35 11.30 -3.11
N ILE A 51 12.56 10.57 -2.32
CA ILE A 51 12.32 10.84 -0.89
C ILE A 51 13.61 10.68 -0.08
N ILE A 52 14.38 9.62 -0.32
CA ILE A 52 15.68 9.37 0.33
C ILE A 52 16.66 10.49 -0.03
N SER A 53 16.77 10.86 -1.32
CA SER A 53 17.65 11.95 -1.75
C SER A 53 17.26 13.32 -1.14
N TRP A 54 15.97 13.55 -0.93
CA TRP A 54 15.47 14.76 -0.28
C TRP A 54 15.76 14.74 1.23
N CYS A 55 15.60 13.57 1.87
CA CYS A 55 15.92 13.37 3.27
C CYS A 55 17.42 13.61 3.52
N ASP A 56 18.30 13.04 2.70
CA ASP A 56 19.75 13.24 2.78
C ASP A 56 20.13 14.73 2.61
N LYS A 57 19.49 15.43 1.67
CA LYS A 57 19.69 16.87 1.49
C LYS A 57 19.28 17.67 2.73
N GLN A 58 18.17 17.33 3.37
CA GLN A 58 17.72 17.99 4.60
C GLN A 58 18.67 17.68 5.78
N LEU A 59 19.15 16.45 5.88
CA LEU A 59 20.05 16.00 6.92
C LEU A 59 21.42 16.69 6.80
N ALA A 60 21.94 16.83 5.57
CA ALA A 60 23.14 17.61 5.29
C ALA A 60 22.96 19.11 5.60
N LYS A 61 21.76 19.66 5.37
CA LYS A 61 21.44 21.06 5.65
C LYS A 61 21.34 21.37 7.15
N LYS A 62 20.91 20.40 7.97
CA LYS A 62 20.90 20.52 9.46
C LYS A 62 22.27 20.35 10.10
N ARG A 63 23.25 19.77 9.40
CA ARG A 63 24.60 19.50 9.93
C ARG A 63 25.59 20.66 9.69
N LYS A 64 25.15 21.72 9.00
CA LYS A 64 25.87 22.98 8.79
C LYS A 64 25.36 24.03 9.77
#